data_AF-A0AAV2CQ42-F1
#
_entry.id   AF-A0AAV2CQ42-F1
#
_cell.length_a   1.000
_cell.length_b   1.000
_cell.length_c   1.000
_cell.angle_alpha   90.00
_cell.angle_beta   90.00
_cell.angle_gamma   90.00
#
_symmetry.space_group_name_H-M   'P 1'
#
loop_
_entity.id
_entity.type
_entity.pdbx_description
1 polymer ?
#
loop_
_entity_poly.entity_id
_entity_poly.type
_entity_poly.pdbx_seq_one_letter_code
_entity_poly.pdbx_strand_id
1 'polypeptide(L)' 'MSGCTSMKELPSLHRNLSSLNVSGCKQLPELLGLEKLESLQLLNMSKCTSVCKLPDLSSFKDLIALHIRG' A
#
# COMPACT_ATOMS: atom_id res chain seq x y z
N MET A 1 12.34 5.04 -10.97
CA MET A 1 12.82 3.63 -11.01
C MET A 1 11.60 2.74 -10.87
N SER A 2 11.17 2.18 -11.99
CA SER A 2 9.94 1.43 -12.17
C SER A 2 10.29 -0.05 -12.04
N GLY A 3 9.79 -0.71 -11.00
CA GLY A 3 10.13 -2.11 -10.78
C GLY A 3 9.66 -2.63 -9.43
N CYS A 4 8.35 -2.76 -9.24
CA CYS A 4 7.82 -3.68 -8.24
C CYS A 4 7.99 -5.10 -8.80
N THR A 5 9.22 -5.66 -8.74
CA THR A 5 9.49 -7.06 -9.08
C THR A 5 9.03 -7.93 -7.92
N SER A 6 7.82 -8.50 -8.03
CA SER A 6 7.34 -9.63 -7.23
C SER A 6 7.51 -9.54 -5.69
N MET A 7 7.30 -8.37 -5.08
CA MET A 7 7.27 -8.28 -3.60
C MET A 7 5.98 -8.91 -3.06
N LYS A 8 6.11 -10.13 -2.53
CA LYS A 8 5.04 -10.82 -1.78
C LYS A 8 4.83 -10.23 -0.38
N GLU A 9 5.85 -9.58 0.16
CA GLU A 9 5.82 -8.90 1.47
C GLU A 9 6.51 -7.56 1.31
N LEU A 10 5.93 -6.49 1.86
CA LEU A 10 6.64 -5.22 1.93
C LEU A 10 7.84 -5.37 2.89
N PRO A 11 9.01 -4.77 2.57
CA PRO A 11 10.11 -4.68 3.54
C PRO A 11 9.59 -4.03 4.82
N SER A 12 10.23 -4.30 5.96
CA SER A 12 9.87 -3.81 7.28
C SER A 12 9.73 -2.28 7.32
N LEU A 13 8.54 -1.80 6.95
CA LEU A 13 8.17 -0.40 6.97
C LEU A 13 7.98 0.03 8.42
N HIS A 14 8.53 1.19 8.74
CA HIS A 14 8.38 1.75 10.07
C HIS A 14 6.91 2.06 10.36
N ARG A 15 6.45 1.75 11.57
CA ARG A 15 5.05 2.01 12.00
C ARG A 15 4.65 3.48 11.91
N ASN A 16 5.64 4.38 11.94
CA ASN A 16 5.47 5.83 11.88
C ASN A 16 5.42 6.39 10.44
N LEU A 17 5.28 5.53 9.43
CA LEU A 17 5.20 5.97 8.04
C LEU A 17 3.88 6.72 7.80
N SER A 18 3.95 8.00 7.44
CA SER A 18 2.76 8.82 7.17
C SER A 18 2.28 8.76 5.72
N SER A 19 3.14 8.38 4.77
CA SER A 19 2.78 8.29 3.35
C SER A 19 3.42 7.08 2.69
N LEU A 20 2.61 6.30 1.98
CA LEU A 20 3.03 5.16 1.18
C LEU A 20 2.55 5.32 -0.26
N ASN A 21 3.48 5.22 -1.20
CA ASN A 21 3.20 5.23 -2.63
C ASN A 21 3.68 3.94 -3.28
N VAL A 22 2.74 3.09 -3.66
CA VAL A 22 2.95 1.86 -4.43
C VAL A 22 2.33 1.96 -5.83
N SER A 23 2.14 3.17 -6.34
CA SER A 23 1.53 3.39 -7.66
C SER A 23 2.32 2.68 -8.78
N GLY A 24 1.59 2.10 -9.73
CA GLY A 24 2.17 1.35 -10.85
C GLY A 24 2.69 -0.05 -10.48
N CYS A 25 2.46 -0.54 -9.26
CA CYS A 25 2.82 -1.91 -8.88
C CYS A 25 1.82 -2.90 -9.51
N LYS A 26 2.25 -3.52 -10.62
CA LYS A 26 1.47 -4.47 -11.43
C LYS A 26 1.57 -5.93 -10.96
N GLN A 27 2.28 -6.22 -9.87
CA GLN A 27 2.44 -7.57 -9.32
C GLN A 27 2.27 -7.54 -7.79
N LEU A 28 1.21 -6.89 -7.33
CA LEU A 28 0.92 -6.76 -5.90
C LEU A 28 -0.41 -7.47 -5.61
N PRO A 29 -0.42 -8.82 -5.57
CA PRO A 29 -1.66 -9.58 -5.44
C PRO A 29 -2.38 -9.27 -4.12
N GLU A 30 -1.62 -8.99 -3.07
CA GLU A 30 -2.11 -8.63 -1.74
C GLU A 30 -1.13 -7.68 -1.04
N LEU A 31 -1.68 -6.72 -0.30
CA LEU A 31 -0.93 -5.71 0.45
C LEU A 31 -0.81 -6.10 1.93
N LEU A 32 -0.21 -7.27 2.17
CA LEU A 32 0.02 -7.78 3.51
C LEU A 32 1.08 -6.94 4.24
N GLY A 33 0.88 -6.67 5.52
CA GLY A 33 1.81 -5.93 6.37
C GLY A 33 1.52 -4.43 6.47
N LEU A 34 0.60 -3.89 5.65
CA LEU A 34 0.22 -2.48 5.75
C LEU A 34 -0.57 -2.18 7.03
N GLU A 35 -1.27 -3.17 7.59
CA GLU A 35 -2.06 -3.05 8.83
C GLU A 35 -1.20 -2.62 10.05
N LYS A 36 0.13 -2.72 9.93
CA LYS A 36 1.09 -2.32 10.96
C LYS A 36 1.45 -0.82 10.89
N LEU A 37 1.02 -0.12 9.84
CA LEU A 37 1.30 1.29 9.59
C LEU A 37 0.24 2.16 10.27
N GLU A 38 0.29 2.20 11.59
CA GLU A 38 -0.70 2.89 12.43
C GLU A 38 -0.79 4.39 12.13
N SER A 39 0.33 5.02 11.75
CA SER A 39 0.40 6.47 11.43
C SER A 39 0.19 6.80 9.95
N LEU A 40 -0.26 5.86 9.12
CA LEU A 40 -0.38 6.08 7.69
C LEU A 40 -1.55 7.03 7.38
N GLN A 41 -1.22 8.17 6.77
CA GLN A 41 -2.18 9.20 6.38
C GLN A 41 -2.50 9.18 4.89
N LEU A 42 -1.55 8.76 4.05
CA LEU A 42 -1.71 8.72 2.60
C LEU A 42 -1.29 7.36 2.04
N LEU A 43 -2.20 6.71 1.32
CA LEU A 43 -1.91 5.50 0.55
C LEU A 43 -2.23 5.73 -0.94
N ASN A 44 -1.20 5.66 -1.79
CA ASN A 44 -1.35 5.75 -3.24
C ASN A 44 -1.05 4.42 -3.93
N MET A 45 -2.09 3.85 -4.55
CA MET A 45 -2.09 2.61 -5.32
C MET A 45 -2.58 2.84 -6.76
N SER A 46 -2.47 4.07 -7.26
CA SER A 46 -2.88 4.38 -8.64
C SER A 46 -2.10 3.56 -9.66
N LYS A 47 -2.71 3.23 -10.81
CA LYS A 47 -2.09 2.43 -11.88
C LYS A 47 -1.68 1.01 -11.48
N CYS A 48 -2.12 0.52 -10.33
CA CYS A 48 -1.96 -0.87 -9.92
C CYS A 48 -3.04 -1.72 -10.59
N THR A 49 -2.66 -2.51 -11.58
CA THR A 49 -3.61 -3.27 -12.42
C THR A 49 -3.85 -4.72 -11.93
N SER A 50 -3.16 -5.14 -10.87
CA SER A 50 -3.18 -6.54 -10.40
C SER A 50 -3.39 -6.68 -8.89
N VAL A 51 -3.87 -5.61 -8.24
CA VAL A 51 -4.30 -5.68 -6.84
C VAL A 51 -5.64 -6.39 -6.80
N CYS A 52 -5.61 -7.66 -6.38
CA CYS A 52 -6.82 -8.48 -6.26
C CYS A 52 -7.55 -8.22 -4.94
N LYS A 53 -6.83 -7.76 -3.91
CA LYS A 53 -7.38 -7.58 -2.57
C LYS A 53 -6.69 -6.45 -1.82
N LEU A 54 -7.49 -5.54 -1.26
CA LEU A 54 -7.03 -4.52 -0.32
C LEU A 54 -6.94 -5.14 1.09
N PRO A 55 -5.99 -4.69 1.94
CA PRO A 55 -5.98 -5.07 3.34
C PRO A 55 -7.18 -4.44 4.05
N ASP A 56 -7.47 -4.90 5.26
CA ASP A 56 -8.54 -4.29 6.07
C ASP A 56 -8.18 -2.84 6.40
N LEU A 57 -8.88 -1.92 5.72
CA LEU A 57 -8.64 -0.50 5.87
C LEU A 57 -9.07 0.04 7.23
N SER A 58 -9.87 -0.72 8.00
CA SER A 58 -10.31 -0.36 9.35
C SER A 58 -9.15 -0.25 10.34
N SER A 59 -7.99 -0.83 10.01
CA SER A 59 -6.77 -0.76 10.81
C SER A 59 -6.03 0.59 10.70
N PHE A 60 -6.24 1.35 9.61
CA PHE A 60 -5.59 2.65 9.43
C PHE A 60 -6.40 3.77 10.08
N LYS A 61 -6.10 4.05 11.35
CA LYS A 61 -6.82 5.06 12.13
C LYS A 61 -6.58 6.49 11.64
N ASP A 62 -5.41 6.74 11.08
CA ASP A 62 -4.96 8.06 10.66
C ASP A 62 -5.09 8.29 9.15
N LEU A 63 -5.72 7.37 8.39
CA LEU A 63 -5.79 7.46 6.93
C LEU A 63 -6.71 8.59 6.49
N ILE A 64 -6.14 9.58 5.79
CA ILE A 64 -6.85 10.76 5.29
C ILE A 64 -7.11 10.64 3.78
N ALA A 65 -6.15 10.07 3.04
CA ALA A 65 -6.20 10.01 1.60
C ALA A 65 -5.87 8.61 1.06
N LEU A 66 -6.75 8.10 0.20
CA LEU A 66 -6.59 6.83 -0.49
C LEU A 66 -6.78 7.02 -2.01
N HIS A 67 -5.73 6.73 -2.79
CA HIS A 67 -5.79 6.81 -4.25
C HIS A 67 -5.73 5.39 -4.86
N ILE A 68 -6.81 4.95 -5.50
CA ILE A 68 -6.93 3.60 -6.11
C ILE A 68 -7.15 3.62 -7.63
N ARG A 69 -6.97 4.77 -8.27
CA ARG A 69 -7.35 4.93 -9.68
C ARG A 69 -6.34 4.24 -10.60
N GLY A 70 -6.77 3.19 -11.31
CA GLY A 70 -6.02 2.49 -12.36
C GLY A 70 -5.71 3.39 -13.56
#